data_AF-A0A8T2MH26-F1
#
_entry.id   AF-A0A8T2MH26-F1
#
_cell.length_a   1.000
_cell.length_b   1.000
_cell.length_c   1.000
_cell.angle_alpha   90.00
_cell.angle_beta   90.00
_cell.angle_gamma   90.00
#
_symmetry.space_group_name_H-M   'P 1'
#
loop_
_entity.id
_entity.type
_entity.pdbx_description
1 polymer ?
#
loop_
_entity_poly.entity_id
_entity_poly.type
_entity_poly.pdbx_seq_one_letter_code
_entity_poly.pdbx_strand_id
1 'polypeptide(L)' 'EAAIFLDTKHPDHYRVYNLCSQKGYDPLFFHYRVQRVMIDDHNVPSLDDMLNYTASLRECHCHPLQRRQR' A
#
# COMPACT_ATOMS: atom_id res chain seq x y z
N GLU A 1 5.51 12.82 8.62
CA GLU A 1 4.41 12.57 9.59
C GLU A 1 3.69 11.25 9.34
N ALA A 2 3.17 11.00 8.13
CA ALA A 2 2.49 9.73 7.82
C ALA A 2 3.34 8.48 8.13
N ALA A 3 4.61 8.45 7.71
CA ALA A 3 5.54 7.36 8.03
C ALA A 3 5.72 7.16 9.55
N ILE A 4 5.95 8.25 10.28
CA ILE A 4 6.11 8.23 11.75
C ILE A 4 4.85 7.67 12.43
N PHE A 5 3.66 8.10 11.99
CA PHE A 5 2.39 7.59 12.51
C PHE A 5 2.27 6.09 12.29
N LEU A 6 2.53 5.61 11.08
CA LEU A 6 2.45 4.19 10.74
C LEU A 6 3.49 3.35 11.50
N ASP A 7 4.72 3.84 11.63
CA ASP A 7 5.77 3.16 12.39
C ASP A 7 5.44 3.08 13.89
N THR A 8 4.78 4.12 14.44
CA THR A 8 4.40 4.17 15.86
C THR A 8 3.16 3.31 16.16
N LYS A 9 2.14 3.34 15.30
CA LYS A 9 0.85 2.67 15.55
C LYS A 9 0.76 1.27 14.97
N HIS A 10 1.49 1.01 13.89
CA HIS A 10 1.43 -0.25 13.14
C HIS A 10 2.83 -0.80 12.84
N PRO A 11 3.72 -0.94 13.85
CA PRO A 11 5.10 -1.36 13.62
C PRO A 11 5.14 -2.68 12.84
N ASP A 12 5.88 -2.70 11.73
CA ASP A 12 6.07 -3.83 10.82
C ASP A 12 4.80 -4.44 10.18
N HIS A 13 3.65 -3.80 10.38
CA HIS A 13 2.34 -4.38 10.14
C HIS A 13 1.49 -3.48 9.23
N TYR A 14 2.12 -2.71 8.34
CA TYR A 14 1.43 -1.90 7.34
C TYR A 14 2.00 -2.12 5.94
N ARG A 15 1.20 -1.79 4.92
CA ARG A 15 1.63 -1.61 3.54
C ARG A 15 0.93 -0.38 2.97
N VAL A 16 1.67 0.48 2.29
CA VAL A 16 1.16 1.69 1.66
C VAL A 16 0.90 1.41 0.18
N TYR A 17 -0.26 1.84 -0.31
CA TYR A 17 -0.59 1.77 -1.72
C TYR A 17 -0.64 3.19 -2.29
N ASN A 18 0.28 3.50 -3.20
CA ASN A 18 0.27 4.76 -3.93
C ASN A 18 -0.51 4.57 -5.23
N LEU A 19 -1.69 5.20 -5.32
CA LEU A 19 -2.55 5.12 -6.50
C LEU A 19 -2.21 6.16 -7.56
N CYS A 20 -1.30 7.09 -7.29
CA CYS A 20 -0.99 8.17 -8.21
C CYS A 20 0.01 7.71 -9.28
N SER A 21 -0.39 7.85 -10.55
CA SER A 21 0.52 7.65 -11.68
C SER A 21 1.64 8.71 -11.73
N GLN A 22 1.29 9.97 -11.48
CA GLN A 22 2.15 11.13 -11.71
C GLN A 22 3.17 11.39 -10.59
N LYS A 23 2.82 11.07 -9.34
CA LYS A 23 3.60 11.42 -8.16
C LYS A 23 4.02 10.18 -7.38
N GLY A 24 5.33 9.98 -7.29
CA GLY A 24 5.95 8.99 -6.41
C GLY A 24 6.61 9.65 -5.20
N TYR A 25 6.93 8.83 -4.21
CA TYR A 25 7.81 9.18 -3.10
C TYR A 25 8.87 8.07 -2.99
N ASP A 26 10.01 8.38 -2.38
CA ASP A 26 11.06 7.39 -2.17
C ASP A 26 10.50 6.23 -1.32
N PRO A 27 10.52 4.98 -1.82
CA PRO A 27 10.02 3.83 -1.06
C PRO A 27 10.77 3.61 0.27
N LEU A 28 11.97 4.18 0.42
CA LEU A 28 12.73 4.13 1.67
C LEU A 28 11.98 4.78 2.85
N PHE A 29 11.12 5.78 2.61
CA PHE A 29 10.33 6.43 3.66
C PHE A 29 9.37 5.49 4.40
N PHE A 30 9.00 4.37 3.78
CA PHE A 30 8.06 3.39 4.32
C PHE A 30 8.68 1.98 4.37
N HIS A 31 10.00 1.89 4.51
CA HIS A 31 10.74 0.62 4.62
C HIS A 31 10.48 -0.33 3.44
N TYR A 32 10.35 0.21 2.22
CA TYR A 32 10.00 -0.54 1.00
C TYR A 32 8.64 -1.25 1.04
N ARG A 33 7.76 -0.89 1.99
CA ARG A 33 6.39 -1.41 2.09
C ARG A 33 5.41 -0.58 1.28
N VAL A 34 5.82 -0.16 0.08
CA VAL A 34 4.99 0.64 -0.83
C VAL A 34 4.74 -0.15 -2.11
N GLN A 35 3.47 -0.25 -2.50
CA GLN A 35 3.07 -0.73 -3.81
C GLN A 35 2.44 0.40 -4.61
N ARG A 36 2.73 0.49 -5.90
CA ARG A 36 2.15 1.49 -6.78
C ARG A 36 1.09 0.85 -7.68
N VAL A 37 -0.04 1.55 -7.81
CA VAL A 37 -1.06 1.29 -8.83
C VAL A 37 -1.17 2.58 -9.62
N MET A 38 -0.94 2.52 -10.93
CA MET A 38 -0.78 3.73 -11.74
C MET A 38 -2.14 4.22 -12.23
N ILE A 39 -2.82 5.02 -11.41
CA ILE A 39 -4.12 5.60 -11.76
C ILE A 39 -3.91 7.09 -12.07
N ASP A 40 -4.30 7.51 -13.26
CA ASP A 40 -4.31 8.91 -13.64
C ASP A 40 -5.44 9.65 -12.92
N ASP A 41 -5.20 10.92 -12.61
CA ASP A 41 -6.20 11.77 -11.95
C ASP A 41 -7.48 11.82 -12.80
N HIS A 42 -8.64 11.73 -12.14
CA HIS A 42 -9.98 11.61 -12.75
C HIS A 42 -10.22 10.37 -13.63
N ASN A 43 -9.32 9.39 -13.65
CA ASN A 43 -9.49 8.16 -14.40
C ASN A 43 -9.72 6.95 -13.48
N VAL A 44 -10.11 5.84 -14.10
CA VAL A 44 -10.26 4.55 -13.43
C VAL A 44 -9.11 3.60 -13.80
N PRO A 45 -8.70 2.71 -12.88
CA PRO A 45 -7.73 1.67 -13.20
C PRO A 45 -8.29 0.69 -14.24
N SER A 46 -7.39 -0.02 -14.92
CA SER A 46 -7.80 -1.17 -15.74
C SER A 46 -8.36 -2.29 -14.86
N LEU A 47 -9.14 -3.20 -15.47
CA LEU A 47 -9.66 -4.36 -14.73
C LEU A 47 -8.52 -5.23 -14.20
N ASP A 48 -7.44 -5.39 -14.98
CA ASP A 48 -6.27 -6.15 -14.57
C ASP A 48 -5.58 -5.52 -13.35
N ASP A 49 -5.36 -4.19 -13.37
CA ASP A 49 -4.81 -3.45 -12.23
C ASP A 49 -5.66 -3.61 -10.97
N MET A 50 -6.99 -3.59 -11.12
CA MET A 50 -7.93 -3.81 -10.01
C MET A 50 -7.83 -5.24 -9.44
N LEU A 51 -7.71 -6.24 -10.30
CA LEU A 51 -7.55 -7.63 -9.86
C LEU A 51 -6.22 -7.82 -9.13
N ASN A 52 -5.13 -7.27 -9.68
CA ASN A 52 -3.81 -7.33 -9.05
C ASN A 52 -3.77 -6.58 -7.71
N TYR A 53 -4.40 -5.40 -7.64
CA TYR A 53 -4.51 -4.62 -6.41
C TYR A 53 -5.28 -5.37 -5.32
N THR A 54 -6.46 -5.92 -5.65
CA THR A 54 -7.29 -6.67 -4.69
C THR A 54 -6.64 -7.97 -4.24
N ALA A 55 -5.91 -8.66 -5.12
CA ALA A 55 -5.12 -9.84 -4.77
C ALA A 55 -4.00 -9.48 -3.77
N SER A 56 -3.24 -8.42 -4.02
CA SER A 56 -2.18 -7.96 -3.11
C SER A 56 -2.72 -7.52 -1.75
N LEU A 57 -3.86 -6.80 -1.72
CA LEU A 57 -4.54 -6.44 -0.48
C LEU A 57 -4.92 -7.68 0.34
N ARG A 58 -5.46 -8.71 -0.32
CA ARG A 58 -5.84 -9.96 0.33
C ARG A 58 -4.64 -10.67 0.92
N GLU A 59 -3.54 -10.75 0.18
CA GLU A 59 -2.27 -11.32 0.67
C GLU A 59 -1.78 -10.58 1.92
N CYS A 60 -1.74 -9.25 1.87
CA CYS A 60 -1.31 -8.41 2.98
C CYS A 60 -2.19 -8.62 4.22
N HIS A 61 -3.51 -8.58 4.03
CA HIS A 61 -4.47 -8.72 5.13
C HIS A 61 -4.42 -10.11 5.77
N CYS A 62 -4.20 -11.15 4.96
CA CYS A 62 -4.10 -12.52 5.43
C CYS A 62 -2.72 -12.83 6.04
N HIS A 63 -1.74 -11.95 5.91
CA HIS A 63 -0.40 -12.17 6.43
C HIS A 63 -0.42 -12.32 7.96
N PRO A 64 0.23 -13.36 8.54
CA PRO A 64 0.16 -13.65 9.97
C PRO A 64 0.56 -12.50 10.89
N LEU A 65 1.49 -11.65 10.42
CA LEU A 65 1.91 -10.43 11.12
C LEU A 65 0.73 -9.46 11.26
N GLN A 66 -0.03 -9.17 10.20
CA GLN A 66 -1.15 -8.21 10.27
C GLN A 66 -2.33 -8.70 11.11
N ARG A 67 -2.50 -10.02 11.30
CA ARG A 67 -3.62 -10.59 12.05
C ARG A 67 -3.55 -10.38 13.56
N ARG A 68 -2.37 -10.09 14.12
CA ARG A 68 -2.17 -9.88 15.57
C ARG A 68 -2.60 -8.51 16.09
N GLN A 69 -3.01 -7.59 15.21
CA GLN A 69 -3.47 -6.24 15.57
C GLN A 69 -5.00 -6.09 15.68
N ARG A 70 -5.75 -7.21 15.75
CA ARG A 70 -7.19 -7.20 16.04
C ARG A 70 -7.46 -7.47 17.51
#